data_AF-A0A537NLP9-F1
#
_entry.id   AF-A0A537NLP9-F1
#
_cell.length_a   1.000
_cell.length_b   1.000
_cell.length_c   1.000
_cell.angle_alpha   90.00
_cell.angle_beta   90.00
_cell.angle_gamma   90.00
#
_symmetry.space_group_name_H-M   'P 1'
#
loop_
_entity.id
_entity.type
_entity.pdbx_description
1 polymer ?
#
loop_
_entity_poly.entity_id
_entity_poly.type
_entity_poly.pdbx_seq_one_letter_code
_entity_poly.pdbx_strand_id
1 'polypeptide(L)'
;AIRVDGGLVGGGRLAWPKGAREDRPAPWLVFGAMIRTVEMTERKPGLRPLGAALEEEGFHDLGSGQVVESFARHLMVLTDAWQEAGFGRVAESYLSRLPVERGVERSIDRAGDLLVRRVGERAIGKRRLVPALAVPSWLDPHTGAPRA
;
A
#
# COMPACT_ATOMS: atom_id res chain seq x y z
N ALA A 1 3.11 1.99 -1.58
CA ALA A 1 4.25 2.21 -0.68
C ALA A 1 3.75 2.10 0.75
N ILE A 2 4.54 1.53 1.64
CA ILE A 2 4.26 1.47 3.09
C ILE A 2 5.26 2.40 3.76
N ARG A 3 4.76 3.29 4.62
CA ARG A 3 5.58 4.25 5.35
C ARG A 3 5.33 4.14 6.84
N VAL A 4 6.38 4.36 7.62
CA VAL A 4 6.35 4.48 9.08
C VAL A 4 7.05 5.80 9.40
N ASP A 5 6.38 6.67 10.17
CA ASP A 5 6.87 8.01 10.54
C ASP A 5 7.46 8.87 9.41
N GLY A 6 6.93 8.66 8.19
CA GLY A 6 7.36 9.34 6.97
C GLY A 6 8.42 8.58 6.17
N GLY A 7 9.18 7.68 6.79
CA GLY A 7 10.17 6.82 6.15
C GLY A 7 9.54 5.72 5.28
N LEU A 8 10.10 5.50 4.08
CA LEU A 8 9.70 4.41 3.19
C LEU A 8 10.32 3.09 3.65
N VAL A 9 9.50 2.22 4.23
CA VAL A 9 9.95 0.89 4.70
C VAL A 9 9.72 -0.21 3.67
N GLY A 10 8.89 0.02 2.65
CA GLY A 10 8.65 -0.97 1.61
C GLY A 10 7.34 -0.80 0.83
N GLY A 11 6.77 -1.91 0.39
CA GLY A 11 5.50 -1.89 -0.32
C GLY A 11 5.06 -3.24 -0.87
N GLY A 12 3.86 -3.23 -1.43
CA GLY A 12 3.24 -4.38 -2.10
C GLY A 12 3.26 -4.27 -3.61
N ARG A 13 3.12 -5.41 -4.27
CA ARG A 13 2.88 -5.58 -5.71
C ARG A 13 1.80 -6.64 -5.90
N LEU A 14 1.06 -6.50 -6.99
CA LEU A 14 0.05 -7.47 -7.42
C LEU A 14 0.43 -8.04 -8.78
N ALA A 15 0.14 -9.32 -8.98
CA ALA A 15 0.27 -10.00 -10.26
C ALA A 15 -0.99 -10.81 -10.55
N TRP A 16 -1.36 -10.90 -11.82
CA TRP A 16 -2.51 -11.64 -12.33
C TRP A 16 -2.22 -12.10 -13.78
N PRO A 17 -3.03 -13.01 -14.37
CA PRO A 17 -2.86 -13.44 -15.76
C PRO A 17 -2.86 -12.27 -16.75
N LYS A 18 -1.96 -12.33 -17.73
CA LYS A 18 -2.01 -11.41 -18.88
C LYS A 18 -3.35 -11.56 -19.60
N GLY A 19 -3.97 -10.43 -19.94
CA GLY A 19 -5.28 -10.41 -20.60
C GLY A 19 -6.47 -10.75 -19.70
N ALA A 20 -6.29 -10.79 -18.37
CA ALA A 20 -7.43 -10.81 -17.46
C ALA A 20 -8.33 -9.59 -17.75
N ARG A 21 -9.63 -9.83 -17.90
CA ARG A 21 -10.61 -8.76 -18.14
C ARG A 21 -11.02 -8.16 -16.79
N GLU A 22 -11.17 -6.84 -16.74
CA GLU A 22 -11.55 -6.14 -15.51
C GLU A 22 -13.01 -6.38 -15.09
N ASP A 23 -13.87 -6.86 -16.01
CA ASP A 23 -15.30 -7.08 -15.77
C ASP A 23 -15.65 -8.48 -15.24
N ARG A 24 -14.64 -9.31 -14.98
CA ARG A 24 -14.82 -10.64 -14.37
C ARG A 24 -13.65 -10.98 -13.45
N PRO A 25 -13.85 -11.86 -12.46
CA PRO A 25 -12.75 -12.32 -11.61
C PRO A 25 -11.59 -12.91 -12.42
N ALA A 26 -10.36 -12.56 -12.04
CA ALA A 26 -9.16 -13.17 -12.59
C ALA A 26 -9.03 -14.63 -12.08
N PRO A 27 -8.51 -15.56 -12.90
CA PRO A 27 -8.27 -16.95 -12.48
C PRO A 27 -7.38 -17.07 -11.24
N TRP A 28 -6.44 -16.14 -11.05
CA TRP A 28 -5.62 -16.03 -9.86
C TRP A 28 -5.14 -14.59 -9.67
N LEU A 29 -4.77 -14.27 -8.43
CA LEU A 29 -4.14 -13.01 -8.03
C LEU A 29 -3.04 -13.33 -7.01
N VAL A 30 -1.85 -12.77 -7.19
CA VAL A 30 -0.73 -12.91 -6.26
C VAL A 30 -0.39 -11.54 -5.69
N PHE A 31 -0.40 -11.43 -4.37
CA PHE A 31 0.14 -10.27 -3.65
C PHE A 31 1.54 -10.61 -3.12
N GLY A 32 2.53 -9.79 -3.46
CA GLY A 32 3.87 -9.86 -2.89
C GLY A 32 4.18 -8.59 -2.14
N ALA A 33 4.67 -8.71 -0.90
CA ALA A 33 5.13 -7.57 -0.10
C ALA A 33 6.63 -7.67 0.17
N MET A 34 7.28 -6.51 0.24
CA MET A 34 8.63 -6.35 0.72
C MET A 34 8.62 -5.29 1.81
N ILE A 35 9.18 -5.62 2.96
CA ILE A 35 9.37 -4.72 4.09
C ILE A 35 10.85 -4.80 4.49
N ARG A 36 11.49 -3.66 4.62
CA ARG A 36 12.85 -3.55 5.16
C ARG A 36 12.77 -3.71 6.68
N THR A 37 13.25 -4.84 7.19
CA THR A 37 13.24 -5.15 8.63
C THR A 37 14.46 -4.56 9.34
N VAL A 38 15.63 -4.58 8.69
CA VAL A 38 16.90 -4.05 9.20
C VAL A 38 17.61 -3.25 8.11
N GLU A 39 18.39 -2.25 8.49
CA GLU A 39 19.34 -1.57 7.60
C GLU A 39 20.76 -1.85 8.11
N MET A 40 21.52 -2.68 7.39
CA MET A 40 22.91 -3.04 7.76
C MET A 40 23.92 -1.97 7.30
N THR A 41 23.62 -0.69 7.48
CA THR A 41 24.57 0.37 7.18
C THR A 41 25.06 0.99 8.49
N GLU A 42 26.36 0.95 8.76
CA GLU A 42 27.01 1.77 9.80
C GLU A 42 26.87 3.26 9.44
N ARG A 43 25.66 3.82 9.52
CA ARG A 43 25.43 5.23 9.23
C ARG A 43 24.62 5.86 10.34
N LYS A 44 25.14 6.98 10.80
CA LYS A 44 24.58 7.79 11.88
C LYS A 44 23.12 8.13 11.58
N PRO A 45 22.21 8.01 12.56
CA PRO A 45 20.84 8.50 12.45
C PRO A 45 20.80 9.92 11.87
N GLY A 46 19.92 10.18 10.90
CA GLY A 46 19.66 11.53 10.36
C GLY A 46 20.23 11.86 8.97
N LEU A 47 20.92 10.95 8.28
CA LEU A 47 21.52 11.23 6.95
C LEU A 47 20.58 11.00 5.75
N ARG A 48 19.43 10.34 5.94
CA ARG A 48 18.36 10.15 4.94
C ARG A 48 17.00 10.05 5.66
N PRO A 49 16.24 11.14 5.83
CA PRO A 49 14.94 11.10 6.54
C PRO A 49 13.82 10.34 5.79
N LEU A 50 14.11 9.67 4.66
CA LEU A 50 13.11 9.04 3.78
C LEU A 50 13.28 7.53 3.59
N GLY A 51 14.41 6.95 4.00
CA GLY A 51 14.61 5.50 4.08
C GLY A 51 14.60 5.08 5.54
N ALA A 52 13.77 4.10 5.89
CA ALA A 52 13.68 3.57 7.25
C ALA A 52 13.59 2.04 7.22
N ALA A 53 14.20 1.38 8.20
CA ALA A 53 13.94 -0.01 8.54
C ALA A 53 12.98 -0.11 9.74
N LEU A 54 12.22 -1.20 9.86
CA LEU A 54 11.35 -1.41 11.02
C LEU A 54 12.12 -1.35 12.36
N GLU A 55 13.35 -1.86 12.42
CA GLU A 55 14.18 -1.76 13.61
C GLU A 55 14.47 -0.31 14.02
N GLU A 56 14.75 0.58 13.06
CA GLU A 56 15.01 2.00 13.31
C GLU A 56 13.76 2.74 13.82
N GLU A 57 12.57 2.21 13.53
CA GLU A 57 11.28 2.72 13.96
C GLU A 57 10.78 2.06 15.27
N GLY A 58 11.65 1.34 15.98
CA GLY A 58 11.37 0.79 17.31
C GLY A 58 10.79 -0.63 17.34
N PHE A 59 10.81 -1.36 16.21
CA PHE A 59 10.31 -2.73 16.12
C PHE A 59 11.39 -3.80 16.37
N HIS A 60 12.21 -3.61 17.40
CA HIS A 60 13.39 -4.45 17.67
C HIS A 60 13.09 -5.94 17.92
N ASP A 61 11.88 -6.27 18.41
CA ASP A 61 11.47 -7.65 18.73
C ASP A 61 10.60 -8.32 17.65
N LEU A 62 10.30 -7.64 16.54
CA LEU A 62 9.47 -8.22 15.48
C LEU A 62 10.27 -9.17 14.58
N GLY A 63 10.19 -10.45 14.90
CA GLY A 63 10.63 -11.51 13.98
C GLY A 63 9.80 -11.51 12.70
N SER A 64 10.43 -11.77 11.55
CA SER A 64 9.76 -11.87 10.25
C SER A 64 8.56 -12.83 10.25
N GLY A 65 8.65 -13.90 11.04
CA GLY A 65 7.54 -14.85 11.25
C GLY A 65 6.29 -14.21 11.88
N GLN A 66 6.46 -13.37 12.91
CA GLN A 66 5.33 -12.69 13.56
C GLN A 66 4.67 -11.68 12.63
N VAL A 67 5.46 -10.98 11.81
CA VAL A 67 4.93 -10.05 10.79
C VAL A 67 4.11 -10.80 9.75
N VAL A 68 4.62 -11.93 9.24
CA VAL A 68 3.91 -12.78 8.28
C VAL A 68 2.63 -13.34 8.88
N GLU A 69 2.67 -13.83 10.11
CA GLU A 69 1.52 -14.37 10.82
C GLU A 69 0.44 -13.29 11.04
N SER A 70 0.83 -12.14 11.57
CA SER A 70 -0.07 -11.00 11.78
C SER A 70 -0.67 -10.53 10.46
N PHE A 71 0.15 -10.42 9.41
CA PHE A 71 -0.31 -10.06 8.07
C PHE A 71 -1.37 -11.06 7.56
N ALA A 72 -1.11 -12.36 7.66
CA ALA A 72 -2.06 -13.39 7.23
C ALA A 72 -3.39 -13.30 8.00
N ARG A 73 -3.33 -13.14 9.33
CA ARG A 73 -4.54 -12.97 10.16
C ARG A 73 -5.34 -11.74 9.76
N HIS A 74 -4.70 -10.59 9.59
CA HIS A 74 -5.39 -9.36 9.17
C HIS A 74 -5.93 -9.44 7.74
N LEU A 75 -5.22 -10.11 6.83
CA LEU A 75 -5.68 -10.34 5.46
C LEU A 75 -6.95 -11.18 5.44
N MET A 76 -7.02 -12.26 6.24
CA MET A 76 -8.21 -13.09 6.36
C MET A 76 -9.40 -12.30 6.91
N VAL A 77 -9.20 -11.52 7.98
CA VAL A 77 -10.25 -10.68 8.58
C VAL A 77 -10.77 -9.63 7.59
N LEU A 78 -9.89 -8.96 6.85
CA LEU A 78 -10.31 -7.97 5.85
C LEU A 78 -11.03 -8.62 4.66
N THR A 79 -10.64 -9.83 4.28
CA THR A 79 -11.30 -10.58 3.20
C THR A 79 -12.70 -11.00 3.62
N ASP A 80 -12.86 -11.51 4.85
CA ASP A 80 -14.16 -11.85 5.43
C ASP A 80 -15.09 -10.64 5.49
N ALA A 81 -14.61 -9.52 6.04
CA ALA A 81 -15.37 -8.27 6.08
C ALA A 81 -15.77 -7.75 4.69
N TRP A 82 -14.91 -7.96 3.67
CA TRP A 82 -15.24 -7.63 2.29
C TRP A 82 -16.36 -8.52 1.75
N GLN A 83 -16.30 -9.83 1.96
CA GLN A 83 -17.35 -10.75 1.48
C GLN A 83 -18.71 -10.42 2.11
N GLU A 84 -18.73 -10.10 3.40
CA GLU A 84 -19.97 -9.82 4.15
C GLU A 84 -20.56 -8.42 3.88
N ALA A 85 -19.72 -7.38 3.91
CA ALA A 85 -20.18 -5.99 3.87
C ALA A 85 -19.88 -5.25 2.56
N GLY A 86 -19.26 -5.92 1.60
CA GLY A 86 -18.86 -5.36 0.32
C GLY A 86 -17.62 -4.45 0.39
N PHE A 87 -17.11 -4.06 -0.79
CA PHE A 87 -15.85 -3.34 -0.93
C PHE A 87 -15.84 -1.94 -0.29
N GLY A 88 -17.02 -1.30 -0.17
CA GLY A 88 -17.14 0.05 0.36
C GLY A 88 -16.55 0.20 1.77
N ARG A 89 -16.78 -0.79 2.65
CA ARG A 89 -16.21 -0.80 4.01
C ARG A 89 -14.68 -0.86 4.02
N VAL A 90 -14.11 -1.66 3.13
CA VAL A 90 -12.64 -1.78 2.98
C VAL A 90 -12.06 -0.47 2.46
N ALA A 91 -12.72 0.13 1.46
CA ALA A 91 -12.32 1.42 0.90
C ALA A 91 -12.34 2.55 1.95
N GLU A 92 -13.42 2.66 2.73
CA GLU A 92 -13.54 3.64 3.83
C GLU A 92 -12.43 3.46 4.87
N SER A 93 -12.22 2.22 5.32
CA SER A 93 -11.16 1.88 6.26
C SER A 93 -9.78 2.24 5.70
N TYR A 94 -9.52 1.97 4.43
CA TYR A 94 -8.25 2.33 3.79
C TYR A 94 -8.05 3.86 3.71
N LEU A 95 -9.08 4.59 3.27
CA LEU A 95 -9.03 6.05 3.13
C LEU A 95 -8.80 6.76 4.47
N SER A 96 -9.32 6.23 5.58
CA SER A 96 -9.10 6.82 6.92
C SER A 96 -7.65 6.75 7.40
N ARG A 97 -6.82 5.90 6.79
CA ARG A 97 -5.38 5.79 7.06
C ARG A 97 -4.55 6.75 6.21
N LEU A 98 -5.14 7.41 5.22
CA LEU A 98 -4.44 8.37 4.38
C LEU A 98 -4.39 9.75 5.05
N PRO A 99 -3.31 10.53 4.86
CA PRO A 99 -3.24 11.90 5.36
C PRO A 99 -4.42 12.75 4.86
N VAL A 100 -5.09 13.43 5.78
CA VAL A 100 -6.20 14.33 5.47
C VAL A 100 -5.67 15.58 4.77
N GLU A 101 -6.29 15.94 3.64
CA GLU A 101 -5.98 17.16 2.89
C GLU A 101 -7.19 18.08 2.93
N ARG A 102 -7.02 19.30 3.46
CA ARG A 102 -8.13 20.26 3.59
C ARG A 102 -8.70 20.60 2.21
N GLY A 103 -10.03 20.60 2.10
CA GLY A 103 -10.72 20.91 0.85
C GLY A 103 -10.64 19.82 -0.21
N VAL A 104 -10.19 18.61 0.15
CA VAL A 104 -10.11 17.47 -0.75
C VAL A 104 -10.87 16.29 -0.18
N GLU A 105 -11.85 15.81 -0.95
CA GLU A 105 -12.60 14.61 -0.66
C GLU A 105 -12.12 13.48 -1.57
N ARG A 106 -11.95 12.30 -0.97
CA ARG A 106 -11.45 11.11 -1.65
C ARG A 106 -12.43 9.98 -1.47
N SER A 107 -12.70 9.25 -2.54
CA SER A 107 -13.44 7.99 -2.53
C SER A 107 -12.79 6.98 -3.48
N ILE A 108 -13.12 5.71 -3.33
CA ILE A 108 -12.65 4.65 -4.23
C ILE A 108 -13.88 4.05 -4.90
N ASP A 109 -13.87 3.96 -6.22
CA ASP A 109 -14.97 3.35 -6.96
C ASP A 109 -14.90 1.81 -6.95
N ARG A 110 -15.90 1.15 -7.57
CA ARG A 110 -15.97 -0.32 -7.61
C ARG A 110 -14.81 -0.98 -8.35
N ALA A 111 -14.12 -0.26 -9.25
CA ALA A 111 -12.94 -0.76 -9.95
C ALA A 111 -11.65 -0.59 -9.12
N GLY A 112 -11.74 0.05 -7.95
CA GLY A 112 -10.59 0.37 -7.12
C GLY A 112 -9.90 1.69 -7.52
N ASP A 113 -10.48 2.45 -8.45
CA ASP A 113 -9.91 3.72 -8.88
C ASP A 113 -10.16 4.82 -7.85
N LEU A 114 -9.16 5.66 -7.62
CA LEU A 114 -9.26 6.79 -6.69
C LEU A 114 -9.97 7.96 -7.36
N LEU A 115 -11.07 8.38 -6.76
CA LEU A 115 -11.81 9.59 -7.10
C LEU A 115 -11.42 10.71 -6.14
N VAL A 116 -11.14 11.89 -6.70
CA VAL A 116 -10.73 13.07 -5.94
C VAL A 116 -11.60 14.25 -6.35
N ARG A 117 -12.29 14.83 -5.36
CA ARG A 117 -13.09 16.05 -5.53
C ARG A 117 -12.47 17.16 -4.70
N ARG A 118 -12.21 18.31 -5.32
CA ARG A 118 -11.72 19.50 -4.62
C ARG A 118 -12.83 20.50 -4.42
N VAL A 119 -12.82 21.20 -3.29
CA VAL A 119 -13.76 22.28 -3.01
C VAL A 119 -13.64 23.35 -4.09
N GLY A 120 -14.78 23.76 -4.65
CA GLY A 120 -14.84 24.73 -5.75
C GLY A 120 -14.72 24.12 -7.16
N GLU A 121 -14.32 22.85 -7.28
CA GLU A 121 -14.27 22.15 -8.57
C GLU A 121 -15.50 21.25 -8.75
N ARG A 122 -16.16 21.37 -9.90
CA ARG A 122 -17.28 20.48 -10.26
C ARG A 122 -16.80 19.14 -10.86
N ALA A 123 -15.58 19.12 -11.38
CA ALA A 123 -14.98 17.93 -11.98
C ALA A 123 -14.46 16.98 -10.89
N ILE A 124 -14.67 15.68 -11.08
CA ILE A 124 -14.07 14.64 -10.25
C ILE A 124 -12.82 14.15 -10.97
N GLY A 125 -11.66 14.36 -10.35
CA GLY A 125 -10.42 13.77 -10.81
C GLY A 125 -10.43 12.26 -10.58
N LYS A 126 -10.07 11.47 -11.59
CA LYS A 126 -10.01 10.01 -11.50
C LYS A 126 -8.59 9.51 -11.74
N ARG A 127 -8.04 8.76 -10.78
CA ARG A 127 -6.72 8.12 -10.86
C ARG A 127 -6.90 6.61 -10.94
N ARG A 128 -6.54 6.04 -12.08
CA ARG A 128 -6.73 4.62 -12.35
C ARG A 128 -5.76 3.73 -11.56
N LEU A 129 -6.26 2.64 -10.99
CA LEU A 129 -5.50 1.72 -10.16
C LEU A 129 -4.55 0.86 -11.01
N VAL A 130 -5.04 0.24 -12.08
CA VAL A 130 -4.25 -0.71 -12.90
C VAL A 130 -2.95 -0.08 -13.43
N PRO A 131 -2.95 1.13 -14.02
CA PRO A 131 -1.70 1.78 -14.43
C PRO A 131 -0.77 2.10 -13.25
N ALA A 132 -1.33 2.43 -12.08
CA ALA A 132 -0.53 2.71 -10.88
C ALA A 132 0.15 1.45 -10.31
N LEU A 133 -0.43 0.27 -10.51
CA LEU A 133 0.16 -1.01 -10.11
C LEU A 133 1.36 -1.42 -10.98
N ALA A 134 1.41 -0.97 -12.24
CA ALA A 134 2.50 -1.29 -13.16
C ALA A 134 3.82 -0.62 -12.77
N VAL A 135 3.76 0.55 -12.14
CA VAL A 135 4.95 1.34 -11.75
C VAL A 135 4.94 1.54 -10.22
N PRO A 136 5.42 0.56 -9.44
CA PRO A 136 5.43 0.67 -7.99
C PRO A 136 6.30 1.85 -7.54
N SER A 137 5.68 2.82 -6.87
CA SER A 137 6.37 4.04 -6.38
C SER A 137 7.43 3.77 -5.32
N TRP A 138 7.45 2.57 -4.74
CA TRP A 138 8.35 2.20 -3.66
C TRP A 138 9.59 1.43 -4.11
N LEU A 139 9.54 0.75 -5.27
CA LEU A 139 10.60 -0.18 -5.70
C LEU A 139 11.62 0.56 -6.55
N ASP A 140 12.90 0.44 -6.20
CA ASP A 140 14.02 0.88 -7.03
C ASP A 140 14.33 -0.20 -8.09
N PRO A 141 14.21 0.11 -9.39
CA PRO A 141 14.46 -0.87 -10.45
C PRO A 141 15.94 -1.27 -10.57
N HIS A 142 16.87 -0.46 -10.07
CA HIS A 142 18.30 -0.76 -10.15
C HIS A 142 18.76 -1.68 -9.03
N THR A 143 18.27 -1.46 -7.82
CA THR A 143 18.70 -2.21 -6.63
C THR A 143 17.74 -3.34 -6.26
N GLY A 144 16.50 -3.30 -6.73
CA GLY A 144 15.44 -4.25 -6.34
C GLY A 144 14.95 -4.06 -4.89
N ALA A 145 15.45 -3.05 -4.19
CA ALA A 145 15.10 -2.71 -2.81
C ALA A 145 14.08 -1.56 -2.76
N PRO A 146 13.51 -1.23 -1.58
CA PRO A 146 12.75 0.00 -1.42
C PRO A 146 13.63 1.22 -1.73
N ARG A 147 13.06 2.22 -2.42
CA ARG A 147 13.74 3.49 -2.71
C ARG A 147 14.18 4.17 -1.40
N ALA A 148 15.33 4.84 -1.45
CA ALA A 148 15.86 5.67 -0.36
C ALA A 148 15.40 7.13 -0.46
#